data_AF-A0A844EAM9-F1
#
_entry.id   AF-A0A844EAM9-F1
#
_cell.length_a   1.000
_cell.length_b   1.000
_cell.length_c   1.000
_cell.angle_alpha   90.00
_cell.angle_beta   90.00
_cell.angle_gamma   90.00
#
_symmetry.space_group_name_H-M   'P 1'
#
loop_
_entity.id
_entity.type
_entity.pdbx_description
1 polymer ?
#
loop_
_entity_poly.entity_id
_entity_poly.type
_entity_poly.pdbx_seq_one_letter_code
_entity_poly.pdbx_strand_id
1 'polypeptide(L)'
;DGINGASFASLQFDSEHESQRSAVQVGDPFEEKLVMEACLEVINNHSDALVGIQDMGAAGLVSSSAEMGSKAGGNGMTLDLDLVPQREEGMSAFELMLSESQERMLLCVKAGHEDEVLKVFADQGVNAVVIGHVTEGHQYKLLHHGKTVADVPVDSLASQAPVYHRESAVPEHLKNVDSAQFEPQISNPTETLKEMLGQLTIASKESIYETYDTQVQTNTVVAPGSDAAVVRVRHHDKALAITTDVNGRYLYLNPRVGGAMAVAEAARNIVASGAVPLGITDCLNFGNPEKPDQFYELDQAVMGMSEACEKFEAPVISGNVSLNNEYDNIPIYPTPMVGMVGLIKGLNHITTQDFKHAGDLVYVVGKTEPGFNGSQIQKMQTGKIAGKLFDFDLDYELKIQQLVTQAIQANLLQSAHDISEGGLITAIAESTFGHQLGVDLASDLSVADFFSESQSRFIVSVPQEKQAEFEQLVGKEAQQLGKVVDDNHLFVQANDGYFDLDVDKALGIWKGALPCRLK
;
A
#
# COMPACT_ATOMS: atom_id res chain seq x y z
N ASP A 1 0.65 -23.89 17.06
CA ASP A 1 0.06 -22.52 17.18
C ASP A 1 -0.97 -22.28 16.11
N GLY A 2 -1.93 -21.39 16.34
CA GLY A 2 -2.80 -20.87 15.27
C GLY A 2 -3.62 -21.89 14.48
N ILE A 3 -3.90 -23.07 15.03
CA ILE A 3 -4.71 -24.08 14.33
C ILE A 3 -6.11 -23.51 14.07
N ASN A 4 -6.54 -23.53 12.81
CA ASN A 4 -7.73 -22.86 12.28
C ASN A 4 -7.64 -21.32 12.23
N GLY A 5 -6.45 -20.71 12.28
CA GLY A 5 -6.26 -19.27 12.17
C GLY A 5 -6.86 -18.71 10.87
N ALA A 6 -6.55 -19.33 9.73
CA ALA A 6 -7.13 -18.94 8.44
C ALA A 6 -8.66 -19.13 8.36
N SER A 7 -9.19 -20.23 8.92
CA SER A 7 -10.64 -20.48 8.99
C SER A 7 -11.34 -19.44 9.85
N PHE A 8 -10.71 -19.01 10.95
CA PHE A 8 -11.22 -17.96 11.82
C PHE A 8 -11.19 -16.59 11.15
N ALA A 9 -10.09 -16.24 10.47
CA ALA A 9 -9.98 -15.00 9.69
C ALA A 9 -10.99 -14.91 8.53
N SER A 10 -11.58 -16.04 8.14
CA SER A 10 -12.61 -16.13 7.11
C SER A 10 -14.05 -16.01 7.65
N LEU A 11 -14.25 -15.97 8.97
CA LEU A 11 -15.56 -15.80 9.60
C LEU A 11 -15.92 -14.32 9.73
N GLN A 12 -17.21 -14.05 9.73
CA GLN A 12 -17.75 -12.72 10.03
C GLN A 12 -17.63 -12.43 11.52
N PHE A 13 -17.29 -11.19 11.87
CA PHE A 13 -17.30 -10.76 13.25
C PHE A 13 -18.71 -10.33 13.66
N ASP A 14 -19.16 -10.80 14.82
CA ASP A 14 -20.44 -10.41 15.39
C ASP A 14 -20.33 -10.14 16.90
N SER A 15 -21.34 -9.45 17.42
CA SER A 15 -21.47 -9.13 18.84
C SER A 15 -21.78 -10.34 19.74
N GLU A 16 -22.17 -11.49 19.20
CA GLU A 16 -22.51 -12.69 19.97
C GLU A 16 -21.28 -13.59 20.25
N HIS A 17 -20.20 -13.46 19.47
CA HIS A 17 -19.00 -14.30 19.54
C HIS A 17 -17.72 -13.55 19.95
N GLU A 18 -17.84 -12.44 20.69
CA GLU A 18 -16.75 -11.57 21.20
C GLU A 18 -15.60 -12.32 21.92
N SER A 19 -15.88 -13.52 22.42
CA SER A 19 -14.96 -14.37 23.20
C SER A 19 -14.06 -15.31 22.38
N GLN A 20 -14.21 -15.40 21.05
CA GLN A 20 -13.34 -16.21 20.19
C GLN A 20 -11.99 -15.54 19.89
N ARG A 21 -11.33 -14.98 20.92
CA ARG A 21 -9.94 -14.51 20.80
C ARG A 21 -9.00 -15.70 20.97
N SER A 22 -8.81 -16.51 19.93
CA SER A 22 -7.76 -17.54 19.96
C SER A 22 -7.02 -17.66 18.64
N ALA A 23 -5.89 -16.96 18.56
CA ALA A 23 -4.64 -17.41 17.96
C ALA A 23 -3.59 -16.33 18.24
N VAL A 24 -3.10 -16.23 19.48
CA VAL A 24 -1.94 -15.36 19.74
C VAL A 24 -0.76 -16.01 19.04
N GLN A 25 -0.47 -15.56 17.82
CA GLN A 25 0.81 -15.85 17.16
C GLN A 25 1.85 -14.97 17.84
N VAL A 26 2.89 -15.61 18.38
CA VAL A 26 4.06 -14.92 18.93
C VAL A 26 5.19 -15.21 17.96
N GLY A 27 5.63 -14.19 17.25
CA GLY A 27 6.81 -14.30 16.39
C GLY A 27 8.10 -14.18 17.21
N ASP A 28 9.15 -14.83 16.72
CA ASP A 28 10.52 -14.70 17.19
C ASP A 28 11.41 -14.06 16.10
N PRO A 29 11.55 -12.72 16.10
CA PRO A 29 12.31 -12.03 15.05
C PRO A 29 13.81 -12.37 15.07
N PHE A 30 14.34 -12.93 16.17
CA PHE A 30 15.73 -13.36 16.22
C PHE A 30 15.92 -14.68 15.47
N GLU A 31 15.02 -15.64 15.68
CA GLU A 31 15.03 -16.90 14.92
C GLU A 31 14.74 -16.62 13.44
N GLU A 32 13.77 -15.76 13.13
CA GLU A 32 13.44 -15.35 11.76
C GLU A 32 14.68 -14.83 11.03
N LYS A 33 15.50 -14.00 11.71
CA LYS A 33 16.74 -13.48 11.15
C LYS A 33 17.75 -14.58 10.83
N LEU A 34 17.93 -15.55 11.71
CA LEU A 34 18.85 -16.67 11.47
C LEU A 34 18.37 -17.56 10.32
N VAL A 35 17.06 -17.87 10.28
CA VAL A 35 16.41 -18.61 9.20
C VAL A 35 16.58 -17.88 7.87
N MET A 36 16.36 -16.56 7.83
CA MET A 36 16.53 -15.75 6.63
C MET A 36 17.98 -15.79 6.12
N GLU A 37 18.97 -15.60 6.98
CA GLU A 37 20.39 -15.66 6.58
C GLU A 37 20.77 -17.05 6.05
N ALA A 38 20.32 -18.12 6.71
CA ALA A 38 20.55 -19.50 6.23
C ALA A 38 19.90 -19.73 4.85
N CYS A 39 18.66 -19.26 4.65
CA CYS A 39 17.98 -19.38 3.36
C CYS A 39 18.70 -18.58 2.25
N LEU A 40 19.13 -17.35 2.54
CA LEU A 40 19.87 -16.53 1.60
C LEU A 40 21.24 -17.13 1.26
N GLU A 41 21.93 -17.74 2.21
CA GLU A 41 23.17 -18.47 1.97
C GLU A 41 22.95 -19.64 1.01
N VAL A 42 21.90 -20.45 1.24
CA VAL A 42 21.55 -21.55 0.33
C VAL A 42 21.22 -21.04 -1.07
N ILE A 43 20.41 -19.98 -1.20
CA ILE A 43 20.01 -19.41 -2.49
C ILE A 43 21.22 -18.88 -3.26
N ASN A 44 22.15 -18.19 -2.59
CA ASN A 44 23.26 -17.53 -3.28
C ASN A 44 24.44 -18.46 -3.54
N ASN A 45 24.77 -19.35 -2.61
CA ASN A 45 26.02 -20.12 -2.63
C ASN A 45 25.80 -21.64 -2.82
N HIS A 46 24.58 -22.14 -2.69
CA HIS A 46 24.21 -23.55 -2.85
C HIS A 46 23.03 -23.75 -3.81
N SER A 47 22.86 -22.86 -4.80
CA SER A 47 21.75 -22.89 -5.76
C SER A 47 21.68 -24.20 -6.57
N ASP A 48 22.80 -24.87 -6.80
CA ASP A 48 22.84 -26.17 -7.46
C ASP A 48 22.20 -27.28 -6.62
N ALA A 49 22.14 -27.15 -5.28
CA ALA A 49 21.49 -28.11 -4.39
C ALA A 49 19.99 -27.83 -4.22
N LEU A 50 19.56 -26.58 -4.37
CA LEU A 50 18.19 -26.14 -4.12
C LEU A 50 17.27 -26.40 -5.34
N VAL A 51 16.13 -27.03 -5.09
CA VAL A 51 15.06 -27.23 -6.09
C VAL A 51 13.95 -26.20 -5.90
N GLY A 52 13.57 -25.92 -4.66
CA GLY A 52 12.53 -24.96 -4.33
C GLY A 52 12.53 -24.63 -2.84
N ILE A 53 11.95 -23.48 -2.50
CA ILE A 53 11.83 -22.98 -1.14
C ILE A 53 10.45 -22.36 -0.98
N GLN A 54 9.83 -22.56 0.18
CA GLN A 54 8.51 -22.00 0.49
C GLN A 54 8.43 -21.64 1.97
N ASP A 55 7.81 -20.53 2.29
CA ASP A 55 7.43 -20.17 3.65
C ASP A 55 6.28 -21.04 4.17
N MET A 56 6.14 -21.12 5.49
CA MET A 56 5.08 -21.88 6.16
C MET A 56 4.15 -20.97 6.96
N GLY A 57 3.10 -20.48 6.28
CA GLY A 57 2.05 -19.64 6.86
C GLY A 57 0.76 -20.40 7.16
N ALA A 58 -0.36 -19.89 6.62
CA ALA A 58 -1.71 -20.45 6.80
C ALA A 58 -1.78 -21.92 6.37
N ALA A 59 -2.44 -22.76 7.18
CA ALA A 59 -2.49 -24.22 7.03
C ALA A 59 -1.11 -24.95 7.07
N GLY A 60 -0.05 -24.23 7.45
CA GLY A 60 1.22 -24.80 7.90
C GLY A 60 1.91 -25.73 6.91
N LEU A 61 2.25 -26.93 7.38
CA LEU A 61 3.02 -27.90 6.59
C LEU A 61 2.25 -28.36 5.36
N VAL A 62 0.93 -28.53 5.47
CA VAL A 62 0.12 -29.08 4.38
C VAL A 62 0.06 -28.13 3.19
N SER A 63 -0.20 -26.84 3.40
CA SER A 63 -0.25 -25.86 2.30
C SER A 63 1.12 -25.74 1.63
N SER A 64 2.17 -25.45 2.39
CA SER A 64 3.50 -25.21 1.84
C SER A 64 4.04 -26.37 1.02
N SER A 65 3.88 -27.60 1.54
CA SER A 65 4.37 -28.80 0.86
C SER A 65 3.48 -29.21 -0.31
N ALA A 66 2.15 -29.23 -0.17
CA ALA A 66 1.25 -29.58 -1.26
C ALA A 66 1.35 -28.57 -2.43
N GLU A 67 1.44 -27.28 -2.14
CA GLU A 67 1.65 -26.25 -3.17
C GLU A 67 2.96 -26.45 -3.92
N MET A 68 4.04 -26.76 -3.20
CA MET A 68 5.35 -27.03 -3.80
C MET A 68 5.29 -28.22 -4.76
N GLY A 69 4.62 -29.31 -4.36
CA GLY A 69 4.42 -30.48 -5.23
C GLY A 69 3.55 -30.19 -6.45
N SER A 70 2.45 -29.48 -6.26
CA SER A 70 1.51 -29.11 -7.34
C SER A 70 2.18 -28.19 -8.38
N LYS A 71 2.85 -27.12 -7.93
CA LYS A 71 3.61 -26.18 -8.80
C LYS A 71 4.74 -26.86 -9.56
N ALA A 72 5.29 -27.95 -9.04
CA ALA A 72 6.34 -28.75 -9.69
C ALA A 72 5.81 -29.79 -10.72
N GLY A 73 4.59 -29.62 -11.24
CA GLY A 73 3.98 -30.52 -12.21
C GLY A 73 3.16 -31.64 -11.59
N GLY A 74 2.62 -31.42 -10.38
CA GLY A 74 1.82 -32.40 -9.66
C GLY A 74 2.64 -33.54 -9.04
N ASN A 75 3.90 -33.30 -8.67
CA ASN A 75 4.75 -34.34 -8.10
C ASN A 75 4.23 -34.77 -6.73
N GLY A 76 4.14 -36.08 -6.52
CA GLY A 76 3.78 -36.68 -5.24
C GLY A 76 4.86 -36.47 -4.18
N MET A 77 4.48 -36.64 -2.92
CA MET A 77 5.42 -36.60 -1.80
C MET A 77 4.95 -37.50 -0.67
N THR A 78 5.92 -38.01 0.08
CA THR A 78 5.68 -38.71 1.33
C THR A 78 6.44 -38.01 2.44
N LEU A 79 5.72 -37.51 3.44
CA LEU A 79 6.29 -36.88 4.63
C LEU A 79 5.99 -37.74 5.87
N ASP A 80 6.95 -37.81 6.77
CA ASP A 80 6.83 -38.47 8.06
C ASP A 80 6.73 -37.42 9.17
N LEU A 81 5.54 -37.32 9.78
CA LEU A 81 5.26 -36.36 10.83
C LEU A 81 6.04 -36.65 12.12
N ASP A 82 6.54 -37.88 12.30
CA ASP A 82 7.41 -38.22 13.42
C ASP A 82 8.78 -37.50 13.35
N LEU A 83 9.18 -37.04 12.16
CA LEU A 83 10.43 -36.32 11.92
C LEU A 83 10.30 -34.79 12.05
N VAL A 84 9.07 -34.28 12.08
CA VAL A 84 8.81 -32.84 12.22
C VAL A 84 9.17 -32.40 13.64
N PRO A 85 10.03 -31.38 13.84
CA PRO A 85 10.38 -30.91 15.17
C PRO A 85 9.14 -30.39 15.92
N GLN A 86 8.93 -30.87 17.14
CA GLN A 86 7.74 -30.58 17.94
C GLN A 86 8.11 -29.75 19.15
N ARG A 87 7.31 -28.71 19.44
CA ARG A 87 7.47 -27.90 20.66
C ARG A 87 6.72 -28.51 21.85
N GLU A 88 5.66 -29.27 21.58
CA GLU A 88 4.79 -29.88 22.58
C GLU A 88 4.80 -31.40 22.42
N GLU A 89 4.77 -32.12 23.54
CA GLU A 89 4.72 -33.59 23.53
C GLU A 89 3.32 -34.09 23.17
N GLY A 90 3.25 -35.17 22.40
CA GLY A 90 1.98 -35.86 22.13
C GLY A 90 1.05 -35.15 21.14
N MET A 91 1.60 -34.26 20.30
CA MET A 91 0.83 -33.61 19.22
C MET A 91 0.22 -34.65 18.28
N SER A 92 -1.05 -34.46 17.94
CA SER A 92 -1.75 -35.28 16.97
C SER A 92 -1.28 -34.99 15.54
N ALA A 93 -1.55 -35.92 14.64
CA ALA A 93 -1.26 -35.75 13.21
C ALA A 93 -1.92 -34.47 12.64
N PHE A 94 -3.15 -34.16 13.07
CA PHE A 94 -3.88 -32.97 12.65
C PHE A 94 -3.20 -31.67 13.12
N GLU A 95 -2.73 -31.64 14.37
CA GLU A 95 -2.03 -30.47 14.91
C GLU A 95 -0.69 -30.24 14.22
N LEU A 96 0.08 -31.30 13.94
CA LEU A 96 1.35 -31.20 13.22
C LEU A 96 1.16 -30.73 11.77
N MET A 97 0.10 -31.19 11.11
CA MET A 97 -0.25 -30.81 9.74
C MET A 97 -0.57 -29.32 9.59
N LEU A 98 -1.44 -28.81 10.48
CA LEU A 98 -2.11 -27.52 10.31
C LEU A 98 -1.64 -26.46 11.29
N SER A 99 -0.64 -26.74 12.13
CA SER A 99 -0.03 -25.72 12.98
C SER A 99 0.53 -24.59 12.13
N GLU A 100 0.21 -23.36 12.51
CA GLU A 100 0.67 -22.08 11.94
C GLU A 100 1.74 -21.44 12.84
N SER A 101 2.59 -22.27 13.47
CA SER A 101 3.78 -21.79 14.19
C SER A 101 4.67 -20.98 13.25
N GLN A 102 5.23 -19.89 13.76
CA GLN A 102 5.98 -18.89 13.00
C GLN A 102 7.43 -19.36 12.71
N GLU A 103 8.16 -18.56 11.93
CA GLU A 103 9.58 -18.75 11.59
C GLU A 103 9.95 -20.10 10.97
N ARG A 104 9.05 -20.69 10.18
CA ARG A 104 9.29 -21.97 9.50
C ARG A 104 9.41 -21.81 7.99
N MET A 105 10.39 -22.51 7.42
CA MET A 105 10.63 -22.60 5.99
C MET A 105 10.69 -24.07 5.57
N LEU A 106 10.16 -24.36 4.38
CA LEU A 106 10.25 -25.67 3.74
C LEU A 106 11.19 -25.57 2.53
N LEU A 107 12.21 -26.42 2.49
CA LEU A 107 13.15 -26.50 1.37
C LEU A 107 13.03 -27.87 0.69
N CYS A 108 12.96 -27.86 -0.64
CA CYS A 108 13.17 -29.05 -1.46
C CYS A 108 14.59 -29.02 -2.03
N VAL A 109 15.36 -30.06 -1.71
CA VAL A 109 16.78 -30.18 -2.03
C VAL A 109 16.98 -31.39 -2.94
N LYS A 110 17.95 -31.31 -3.85
CA LYS A 110 18.30 -32.44 -4.73
C LYS A 110 18.81 -33.61 -3.89
N ALA A 111 18.37 -34.82 -4.23
CA ALA A 111 18.80 -36.04 -3.54
C ALA A 111 20.33 -36.18 -3.57
N GLY A 112 20.94 -36.46 -2.42
CA GLY A 112 22.39 -36.53 -2.23
C GLY A 112 23.05 -35.22 -1.80
N HIS A 113 22.31 -34.11 -1.75
CA HIS A 113 22.78 -32.79 -1.27
C HIS A 113 22.19 -32.41 0.11
N GLU A 114 21.54 -33.33 0.80
CA GLU A 114 20.89 -33.06 2.09
C GLU A 114 21.90 -32.57 3.13
N ASP A 115 23.02 -33.30 3.30
CA ASP A 115 24.06 -32.96 4.28
C ASP A 115 24.70 -31.58 4.03
N GLU A 116 24.81 -31.19 2.75
CA GLU A 116 25.32 -29.88 2.35
C GLU A 116 24.42 -28.76 2.87
N VAL A 117 23.11 -28.87 2.65
CA VAL A 117 22.13 -27.86 3.10
C VAL A 117 21.96 -27.89 4.62
N LEU A 118 21.87 -29.07 5.22
CA LEU A 118 21.77 -29.22 6.69
C LEU A 118 22.95 -28.56 7.40
N LYS A 119 24.15 -28.65 6.82
CA LYS A 119 25.34 -27.98 7.35
C LYS A 119 25.21 -26.46 7.35
N VAL A 120 24.64 -25.85 6.30
CA VAL A 120 24.43 -24.40 6.24
C VAL A 120 23.55 -23.91 7.39
N PHE A 121 22.43 -24.59 7.63
CA PHE A 121 21.53 -24.25 8.74
C PHE A 121 22.21 -24.46 10.10
N ALA A 122 22.93 -25.59 10.28
CA ALA A 122 23.65 -25.86 11.52
C ALA A 122 24.76 -24.84 11.81
N ASP A 123 25.51 -24.40 10.79
CA ASP A 123 26.56 -23.39 10.91
C ASP A 123 25.98 -22.00 11.30
N GLN A 124 24.71 -21.74 10.97
CA GLN A 124 23.95 -20.54 11.40
C GLN A 124 23.21 -20.73 12.75
N GLY A 125 23.27 -21.93 13.35
CA GLY A 125 22.59 -22.24 14.61
C GLY A 125 21.10 -22.53 14.47
N VAL A 126 20.60 -22.77 13.26
CA VAL A 126 19.19 -23.08 12.98
C VAL A 126 19.02 -24.59 12.83
N ASN A 127 17.97 -25.15 13.45
CA ASN A 127 17.67 -26.57 13.30
C ASN A 127 16.96 -26.85 11.97
N ALA A 128 17.51 -27.76 11.17
CA ALA A 128 16.90 -28.25 9.93
C ALA A 128 16.90 -29.77 9.93
N VAL A 129 15.82 -30.38 9.44
CA VAL A 129 15.65 -31.83 9.38
C VAL A 129 14.99 -32.26 8.08
N VAL A 130 15.35 -33.44 7.59
CA VAL A 130 14.67 -34.06 6.45
C VAL A 130 13.42 -34.77 6.96
N ILE A 131 12.25 -34.29 6.54
CA ILE A 131 10.96 -34.82 6.99
C ILE A 131 10.27 -35.71 5.94
N GLY A 132 10.85 -35.87 4.75
CA GLY A 132 10.23 -36.65 3.68
C GLY A 132 10.91 -36.50 2.34
N HIS A 133 10.28 -37.09 1.32
CA HIS A 133 10.82 -37.15 -0.04
C HIS A 133 9.73 -36.89 -1.07
N VAL A 134 10.12 -36.23 -2.17
CA VAL A 134 9.33 -36.22 -3.41
C VAL A 134 9.32 -37.64 -3.98
N THR A 135 8.15 -38.12 -4.39
CA THR A 135 7.95 -39.49 -4.87
C THR A 135 7.41 -39.49 -6.30
N GLU A 136 7.63 -40.57 -7.03
CA GLU A 136 6.95 -40.79 -8.31
C GLU A 136 5.42 -40.82 -8.13
N GLY A 137 4.69 -40.32 -9.13
CA GLY A 137 3.23 -40.21 -9.11
C GLY A 137 2.73 -38.87 -8.56
N HIS A 138 1.46 -38.84 -8.16
CA HIS A 138 0.72 -37.59 -7.83
C HIS A 138 0.10 -37.60 -6.43
N GLN A 139 0.49 -38.54 -5.56
CA GLN A 139 -0.09 -38.67 -4.22
C GLN A 139 0.68 -37.87 -3.19
N TYR A 140 -0.06 -37.13 -2.36
CA TYR A 140 0.41 -36.48 -1.15
C TYR A 140 0.11 -37.40 0.04
N LYS A 141 1.17 -37.95 0.63
CA LYS A 141 1.09 -38.94 1.72
C LYS A 141 1.72 -38.41 2.99
N LEU A 142 0.99 -38.54 4.09
CA LEU A 142 1.49 -38.25 5.43
C LEU A 142 1.49 -39.51 6.27
N LEU A 143 2.62 -39.77 6.91
CA LEU A 143 2.81 -40.87 7.86
C LEU A 143 2.90 -40.30 9.28
N HIS A 144 2.32 -41.01 10.25
CA HIS A 144 2.50 -40.71 11.67
C HIS A 144 2.43 -42.01 12.47
N HIS A 145 3.43 -42.27 13.31
CA HIS A 145 3.58 -43.51 14.08
C HIS A 145 3.46 -44.77 13.22
N GLY A 146 4.11 -44.74 12.04
CA GLY A 146 4.11 -45.83 11.07
C GLY A 146 2.78 -46.09 10.35
N LYS A 147 1.79 -45.19 10.46
CA LYS A 147 0.49 -45.29 9.78
C LYS A 147 0.30 -44.15 8.78
N THR A 148 -0.32 -44.45 7.64
CA THR A 148 -0.78 -43.42 6.70
C THR A 148 -1.99 -42.69 7.29
N VAL A 149 -1.85 -41.40 7.53
CA VAL A 149 -2.88 -40.52 8.11
C VAL A 149 -3.52 -39.60 7.06
N ALA A 150 -2.86 -39.38 5.92
CA ALA A 150 -3.43 -38.74 4.74
C ALA A 150 -2.87 -39.40 3.46
N ASP A 151 -3.72 -39.60 2.45
CA ASP A 151 -3.35 -40.10 1.12
C ASP A 151 -4.35 -39.51 0.11
N VAL A 152 -3.98 -38.40 -0.50
CA VAL A 152 -4.83 -37.64 -1.43
C VAL A 152 -4.01 -37.15 -2.63
N PRO A 153 -4.62 -36.92 -3.80
CA PRO A 153 -3.91 -36.31 -4.92
C PRO A 153 -3.42 -34.90 -4.55
N VAL A 154 -2.16 -34.58 -4.87
CA VAL A 154 -1.53 -33.30 -4.52
C VAL A 154 -2.29 -32.10 -5.11
N ASP A 155 -2.72 -32.21 -6.37
CA ASP A 155 -3.46 -31.14 -7.06
C ASP A 155 -4.85 -30.90 -6.47
N SER A 156 -5.44 -31.92 -5.83
CA SER A 156 -6.73 -31.76 -5.15
C SER A 156 -6.64 -30.86 -3.92
N LEU A 157 -5.45 -30.67 -3.33
CA LEU A 157 -5.23 -29.76 -2.21
C LEU A 157 -4.86 -28.33 -2.65
N ALA A 158 -4.21 -28.17 -3.81
CA ALA A 158 -3.60 -26.90 -4.18
C ALA A 158 -4.27 -26.18 -5.37
N SER A 159 -4.71 -26.90 -6.40
CA SER A 159 -5.10 -26.28 -7.69
C SER A 159 -6.49 -26.65 -8.20
N GLN A 160 -7.16 -27.62 -7.57
CA GLN A 160 -8.49 -28.11 -7.99
C GLN A 160 -9.62 -27.69 -7.05
N ALA A 161 -9.44 -26.62 -6.28
CA ALA A 161 -10.53 -26.03 -5.52
C ALA A 161 -11.63 -25.52 -6.48
N PRO A 162 -12.93 -25.67 -6.13
CA PRO A 162 -14.02 -25.17 -6.96
C PRO A 162 -13.96 -23.64 -7.12
N VAL A 163 -14.21 -23.17 -8.34
CA VAL A 163 -14.39 -21.73 -8.63
C VAL A 163 -15.88 -21.39 -8.57
N TYR A 164 -16.22 -20.37 -7.80
CA TYR A 164 -17.60 -19.90 -7.65
C TYR A 164 -17.86 -18.68 -8.54
N HIS A 165 -18.95 -18.72 -9.31
CA HIS A 165 -19.46 -17.55 -10.01
C HIS A 165 -20.59 -16.93 -9.18
N ARG A 166 -20.44 -15.65 -8.82
CA ARG A 166 -21.38 -14.92 -7.96
C ARG A 166 -22.25 -13.98 -8.80
N GLU A 167 -23.45 -13.72 -8.31
CA GLU A 167 -24.32 -12.68 -8.85
C GLU A 167 -23.76 -11.31 -8.45
N SER A 168 -23.80 -10.35 -9.37
CA SER A 168 -23.35 -8.96 -9.15
C SER A 168 -24.54 -8.03 -9.32
N ALA A 169 -24.83 -7.21 -8.30
CA ALA A 169 -25.94 -6.27 -8.32
C ALA A 169 -25.52 -4.92 -7.75
N VAL A 170 -25.94 -3.81 -8.36
CA VAL A 170 -25.59 -2.47 -7.87
C VAL A 170 -26.10 -2.29 -6.42
N PRO A 171 -25.23 -1.88 -5.47
CA PRO A 171 -25.61 -1.54 -4.11
C PRO A 171 -26.71 -0.48 -4.04
N GLU A 172 -27.56 -0.56 -3.03
CA GLU A 172 -28.72 0.36 -2.93
C GLU A 172 -28.29 1.82 -2.76
N HIS A 173 -27.19 2.09 -2.05
CA HIS A 173 -26.66 3.44 -1.87
C HIS A 173 -26.17 4.07 -3.18
N LEU A 174 -25.97 3.29 -4.25
CA LEU A 174 -25.54 3.75 -5.56
C LEU A 174 -26.69 3.93 -6.58
N LYS A 175 -27.90 3.39 -6.33
CA LYS A 175 -28.99 3.39 -7.35
C LYS A 175 -29.70 4.72 -7.54
N ASN A 176 -29.69 5.62 -6.55
CA ASN A 176 -30.42 6.89 -6.56
C ASN A 176 -29.62 8.03 -5.93
N VAL A 177 -28.36 8.15 -6.32
CA VAL A 177 -27.45 9.19 -5.79
C VAL A 177 -27.90 10.57 -6.26
N ASP A 178 -27.93 11.54 -5.34
CA ASP A 178 -28.24 12.93 -5.66
C ASP A 178 -27.24 13.47 -6.69
N SER A 179 -27.75 14.13 -7.72
CA SER A 179 -26.93 14.77 -8.74
C SER A 179 -26.36 16.11 -8.26
N ALA A 180 -26.91 16.70 -7.20
CA ALA A 180 -26.34 17.89 -6.58
C ALA A 180 -24.95 17.58 -6.01
N GLN A 181 -23.98 18.38 -6.44
CA GLN A 181 -22.63 18.34 -5.88
C GLN A 181 -22.63 19.08 -4.53
N PHE A 182 -21.89 18.56 -3.57
CA PHE A 182 -21.68 19.25 -2.30
C PHE A 182 -20.85 20.53 -2.51
N GLU A 183 -21.29 21.63 -1.91
CA GLU A 183 -20.57 22.90 -1.90
C GLU A 183 -20.13 23.24 -0.47
N PRO A 184 -18.81 23.24 -0.18
CA PRO A 184 -18.30 23.56 1.14
C PRO A 184 -18.72 24.95 1.60
N GLN A 185 -19.13 25.07 2.85
CA GLN A 185 -19.44 26.37 3.46
C GLN A 185 -18.27 26.81 4.33
N ILE A 186 -17.48 27.77 3.85
CA ILE A 186 -16.24 28.19 4.51
C ILE A 186 -16.34 29.67 4.87
N SER A 187 -16.46 29.97 6.16
CA SER A 187 -16.52 31.34 6.67
C SER A 187 -15.17 31.86 7.16
N ASN A 188 -14.26 30.97 7.55
CA ASN A 188 -12.92 31.31 8.00
C ASN A 188 -11.92 30.31 7.38
N PRO A 189 -11.26 30.69 6.27
CA PRO A 189 -10.37 29.79 5.54
C PRO A 189 -9.20 29.26 6.40
N THR A 190 -8.56 30.15 7.17
CA THR A 190 -7.44 29.79 8.06
C THR A 190 -7.86 28.79 9.14
N GLU A 191 -9.00 29.01 9.80
CA GLU A 191 -9.46 28.05 10.84
C GLU A 191 -9.88 26.72 10.22
N THR A 192 -10.52 26.72 9.05
CA THR A 192 -10.84 25.49 8.32
C THR A 192 -9.57 24.71 7.93
N LEU A 193 -8.50 25.38 7.53
CA LEU A 193 -7.20 24.74 7.27
C LEU A 193 -6.64 24.10 8.55
N LYS A 194 -6.69 24.78 9.70
CA LYS A 194 -6.24 24.22 10.98
C LYS A 194 -7.03 22.96 11.36
N GLU A 195 -8.35 22.99 11.19
CA GLU A 195 -9.19 21.81 11.41
C GLU A 195 -8.83 20.67 10.46
N MET A 196 -8.54 20.97 9.19
CA MET A 196 -8.12 20.02 8.18
C MET A 196 -6.79 19.33 8.56
N LEU A 197 -5.76 20.10 8.91
CA LEU A 197 -4.46 19.59 9.36
C LEU A 197 -4.56 18.74 10.64
N GLY A 198 -5.61 18.96 11.45
CA GLY A 198 -5.90 18.19 12.65
C GLY A 198 -6.69 16.89 12.43
N GLN A 199 -7.09 16.58 11.19
CA GLN A 199 -7.76 15.31 10.87
C GLN A 199 -6.76 14.16 10.83
N LEU A 200 -7.08 13.02 11.45
CA LEU A 200 -6.16 11.89 11.56
C LEU A 200 -5.72 11.29 10.21
N THR A 201 -6.54 11.44 9.17
CA THR A 201 -6.20 11.02 7.82
C THR A 201 -5.06 11.86 7.24
N ILE A 202 -5.03 13.16 7.51
CA ILE A 202 -4.03 14.12 7.01
C ILE A 202 -2.84 14.26 7.96
N ALA A 203 -3.11 14.40 9.26
CA ALA A 203 -2.13 14.63 10.31
C ALA A 203 -0.90 13.71 10.23
N SER A 204 0.24 14.18 10.71
CA SER A 204 1.49 13.44 10.68
C SER A 204 1.37 12.04 11.26
N LYS A 205 1.99 11.08 10.59
CA LYS A 205 2.16 9.71 11.08
C LYS A 205 3.51 9.48 11.78
N GLU A 206 4.28 10.56 12.01
CA GLU A 206 5.64 10.53 12.59
C GLU A 206 5.71 9.75 13.91
N SER A 207 4.76 9.98 14.81
CA SER A 207 4.71 9.28 16.10
C SER A 207 4.58 7.75 15.97
N ILE A 208 4.13 7.24 14.82
CA ILE A 208 4.09 5.80 14.53
C ILE A 208 5.45 5.37 13.99
N TYR A 209 5.93 5.98 12.91
CA TYR A 209 7.12 5.47 12.23
C TYR A 209 8.44 5.74 12.94
N GLU A 210 8.52 6.72 13.85
CA GLU A 210 9.69 6.92 14.72
C GLU A 210 9.92 5.78 15.72
N THR A 211 8.93 4.91 15.92
CA THR A 211 9.09 3.70 16.73
C THR A 211 9.84 2.58 16.00
N TYR A 212 10.05 2.72 14.69
CA TYR A 212 10.76 1.76 13.84
C TYR A 212 12.11 2.31 13.38
N ASP A 213 13.06 1.41 13.15
CA ASP A 213 14.33 1.78 12.54
C ASP A 213 14.16 1.99 11.02
N THR A 214 14.75 3.08 10.52
CA THR A 214 14.75 3.43 9.08
C THR A 214 16.16 3.50 8.50
N GLN A 215 17.19 3.17 9.28
CA GLN A 215 18.60 3.43 8.97
C GLN A 215 19.47 2.17 8.87
N VAL A 216 19.00 1.02 9.35
CA VAL A 216 19.68 -0.28 9.25
C VAL A 216 20.04 -0.51 7.78
N GLN A 217 21.27 -0.97 7.55
CA GLN A 217 21.93 -1.08 6.24
C GLN A 217 22.31 0.26 5.55
N THR A 218 22.01 1.42 6.16
CA THR A 218 22.37 2.77 5.68
C THR A 218 22.04 3.00 4.20
N ASN A 219 20.89 2.47 3.77
CA ASN A 219 20.53 2.37 2.36
C ASN A 219 19.27 3.16 1.98
N THR A 220 18.52 3.62 2.98
CA THR A 220 17.39 4.55 2.84
C THR A 220 17.92 5.94 2.50
N VAL A 221 17.34 6.57 1.47
CA VAL A 221 17.66 7.93 1.02
C VAL A 221 16.56 8.91 1.42
N VAL A 222 15.31 8.50 1.29
CA VAL A 222 14.12 9.25 1.76
C VAL A 222 13.40 8.36 2.76
N ALA A 223 13.32 8.83 4.00
CA ALA A 223 12.61 8.16 5.09
C ALA A 223 11.09 8.36 4.96
N PRO A 224 10.25 7.63 5.73
CA PRO A 224 8.81 7.86 5.76
C PRO A 224 8.47 9.32 6.07
N GLY A 225 7.40 9.83 5.46
CA GLY A 225 6.93 11.21 5.66
C GLY A 225 6.95 12.10 4.42
N SER A 226 7.46 11.61 3.28
CA SER A 226 7.21 12.17 1.94
C SER A 226 6.24 11.25 1.17
N ASP A 227 5.88 11.61 -0.07
CA ASP A 227 5.02 10.83 -0.97
C ASP A 227 5.44 9.35 -1.14
N ALA A 228 6.75 9.05 -1.12
CA ALA A 228 7.25 7.68 -1.18
C ALA A 228 8.55 7.50 -0.40
N ALA A 229 8.76 6.30 0.14
CA ALA A 229 10.05 5.90 0.70
C ALA A 229 11.03 5.56 -0.43
N VAL A 230 12.30 5.96 -0.30
CA VAL A 230 13.31 5.72 -1.35
C VAL A 230 14.50 4.95 -0.78
N VAL A 231 14.81 3.80 -1.39
CA VAL A 231 15.96 2.95 -1.02
C VAL A 231 16.89 2.82 -2.22
N ARG A 232 18.18 3.10 -2.01
CA ARG A 232 19.18 3.02 -3.08
C ARG A 232 19.45 1.57 -3.49
N VAL A 233 19.61 1.32 -4.79
CA VAL A 233 20.18 0.06 -5.27
C VAL A 233 21.69 0.16 -5.12
N ARG A 234 22.27 -0.59 -4.17
CA ARG A 234 23.71 -0.51 -3.86
C ARG A 234 24.55 -0.75 -5.12
N HIS A 235 25.66 -0.02 -5.21
CA HIS A 235 26.61 -0.07 -6.34
C HIS A 235 26.05 0.42 -7.69
N HIS A 236 24.84 0.98 -7.72
CA HIS A 236 24.23 1.54 -8.92
C HIS A 236 23.77 2.99 -8.67
N ASP A 237 23.75 3.79 -9.73
CA ASP A 237 23.13 5.12 -9.74
C ASP A 237 21.62 5.00 -9.94
N LYS A 238 20.96 4.25 -9.05
CA LYS A 238 19.53 3.93 -9.12
C LYS A 238 18.95 3.79 -7.71
N ALA A 239 17.66 4.04 -7.58
CA ALA A 239 16.91 3.79 -6.35
C ALA A 239 15.53 3.22 -6.67
N LEU A 240 14.93 2.55 -5.68
CA LEU A 240 13.55 2.10 -5.71
C LEU A 240 12.73 3.04 -4.83
N ALA A 241 11.63 3.55 -5.37
CA ALA A 241 10.61 4.26 -4.62
C ALA A 241 9.45 3.30 -4.30
N ILE A 242 8.89 3.41 -3.10
CA ILE A 242 7.85 2.52 -2.60
C ILE A 242 6.77 3.36 -1.89
N THR A 243 5.51 3.16 -2.28
CA THR A 243 4.33 3.80 -1.66
C THR A 243 3.21 2.78 -1.43
N THR A 244 2.26 3.15 -0.58
CA THR A 244 1.00 2.41 -0.37
C THR A 244 -0.18 3.36 -0.29
N ASP A 245 -1.23 3.13 -1.07
CA ASP A 245 -2.34 4.07 -1.22
C ASP A 245 -3.70 3.38 -1.31
N VAL A 246 -4.73 4.03 -0.72
CA VAL A 246 -6.15 3.71 -0.89
C VAL A 246 -7.04 4.77 -0.26
N ASN A 247 -8.11 5.16 -0.96
CA ASN A 247 -9.14 6.02 -0.40
C ASN A 247 -10.53 5.37 -0.47
N GLY A 248 -10.88 4.60 0.58
CA GLY A 248 -12.17 3.88 0.65
C GLY A 248 -13.41 4.77 0.50
N ARG A 249 -13.32 6.10 0.70
CA ARG A 249 -14.45 7.02 0.52
C ARG A 249 -14.85 7.13 -0.95
N TYR A 250 -13.89 7.20 -1.86
CA TYR A 250 -14.19 7.27 -3.29
C TYR A 250 -14.69 5.94 -3.82
N LEU A 251 -14.11 4.83 -3.34
CA LEU A 251 -14.60 3.50 -3.67
C LEU A 251 -16.04 3.26 -3.19
N TYR A 252 -16.39 3.75 -1.99
CA TYR A 252 -17.76 3.67 -1.49
C TYR A 252 -18.77 4.43 -2.38
N LEU A 253 -18.36 5.55 -3.00
CA LEU A 253 -19.22 6.34 -3.89
C LEU A 253 -19.24 5.83 -5.33
N ASN A 254 -18.16 5.20 -5.79
CA ASN A 254 -18.07 4.58 -7.11
C ASN A 254 -16.89 3.57 -7.12
N PRO A 255 -17.14 2.26 -6.95
CA PRO A 255 -16.06 1.28 -6.82
C PRO A 255 -15.12 1.22 -8.01
N ARG A 256 -15.64 1.29 -9.25
CA ARG A 256 -14.79 1.25 -10.46
C ARG A 256 -13.89 2.46 -10.57
N VAL A 257 -14.45 3.65 -10.44
CA VAL A 257 -13.65 4.88 -10.51
C VAL A 257 -12.68 4.96 -9.33
N GLY A 258 -13.12 4.62 -8.12
CA GLY A 258 -12.28 4.62 -6.93
C GLY A 258 -11.14 3.60 -7.00
N GLY A 259 -11.36 2.43 -7.61
CA GLY A 259 -10.29 1.44 -7.87
C GLY A 259 -9.23 1.99 -8.83
N ALA A 260 -9.65 2.68 -9.90
CA ALA A 260 -8.72 3.36 -10.81
C ALA A 260 -7.94 4.50 -10.11
N MET A 261 -8.63 5.30 -9.28
CA MET A 261 -8.01 6.37 -8.49
C MET A 261 -6.96 5.83 -7.49
N ALA A 262 -7.20 4.68 -6.84
CA ALA A 262 -6.24 4.10 -5.91
C ALA A 262 -4.90 3.75 -6.58
N VAL A 263 -4.94 3.15 -7.78
CA VAL A 263 -3.72 2.88 -8.56
C VAL A 263 -3.09 4.18 -9.07
N ALA A 264 -3.91 5.14 -9.51
CA ALA A 264 -3.43 6.42 -10.01
C ALA A 264 -2.72 7.26 -8.93
N GLU A 265 -3.24 7.30 -7.71
CA GLU A 265 -2.63 7.97 -6.56
C GLU A 265 -1.30 7.33 -6.19
N ALA A 266 -1.23 6.00 -6.11
CA ALA A 266 0.05 5.31 -5.94
C ALA A 266 1.06 5.67 -7.04
N ALA A 267 0.61 5.76 -8.30
CA ALA A 267 1.46 6.21 -9.40
C ALA A 267 1.89 7.68 -9.25
N ARG A 268 0.99 8.58 -8.79
CA ARG A 268 1.33 9.99 -8.51
C ARG A 268 2.42 10.10 -7.45
N ASN A 269 2.30 9.37 -6.35
CA ASN A 269 3.29 9.35 -5.26
C ASN A 269 4.66 8.83 -5.72
N ILE A 270 4.67 7.76 -6.54
CA ILE A 270 5.89 7.29 -7.20
C ILE A 270 6.50 8.36 -8.11
N VAL A 271 5.69 9.05 -8.91
CA VAL A 271 6.16 10.10 -9.82
C VAL A 271 6.69 11.33 -9.05
N ALA A 272 6.01 11.75 -7.97
CA ALA A 272 6.46 12.86 -7.11
C ALA A 272 7.85 12.59 -6.51
N SER A 273 8.18 11.33 -6.22
CA SER A 273 9.51 10.93 -5.74
C SER A 273 10.61 10.93 -6.83
N GLY A 274 10.24 11.13 -8.10
CA GLY A 274 11.12 11.06 -9.27
C GLY A 274 11.29 9.67 -9.88
N ALA A 275 10.48 8.71 -9.44
CA ALA A 275 10.47 7.35 -9.97
C ALA A 275 9.48 7.19 -11.13
N VAL A 276 9.68 6.15 -11.93
CA VAL A 276 8.69 5.67 -12.90
C VAL A 276 8.06 4.38 -12.36
N PRO A 277 6.73 4.24 -12.34
CA PRO A 277 6.06 3.01 -11.92
C PRO A 277 6.61 1.75 -12.60
N LEU A 278 6.75 0.65 -11.86
CA LEU A 278 7.20 -0.64 -12.37
C LEU A 278 6.16 -1.76 -12.22
N GLY A 279 5.38 -1.73 -11.14
CA GLY A 279 4.42 -2.77 -10.83
C GLY A 279 3.80 -2.56 -9.46
N ILE A 280 2.70 -3.24 -9.22
CA ILE A 280 1.94 -3.15 -7.97
C ILE A 280 1.78 -4.50 -7.28
N THR A 281 1.58 -4.44 -5.97
CA THR A 281 0.92 -5.48 -5.20
C THR A 281 -0.42 -4.94 -4.70
N ASP A 282 -1.48 -5.74 -4.77
CA ASP A 282 -2.80 -5.36 -4.29
C ASP A 282 -3.20 -6.13 -3.03
N CYS A 283 -3.79 -5.44 -2.06
CA CYS A 283 -4.40 -6.06 -0.88
C CYS A 283 -5.89 -5.73 -0.89
N LEU A 284 -6.68 -6.63 -1.46
CA LEU A 284 -8.12 -6.49 -1.65
C LEU A 284 -8.86 -6.78 -0.35
N ASN A 285 -9.44 -5.77 0.29
CA ASN A 285 -10.24 -5.93 1.51
C ASN A 285 -11.70 -5.55 1.23
N PHE A 286 -12.58 -6.54 1.28
CA PHE A 286 -14.01 -6.39 0.94
C PHE A 286 -14.90 -7.17 1.93
N GLY A 287 -16.20 -6.87 1.88
CA GLY A 287 -17.22 -7.60 2.63
C GLY A 287 -17.41 -9.05 2.16
N ASN A 288 -18.52 -9.65 2.56
CA ASN A 288 -18.96 -10.97 2.15
C ASN A 288 -19.34 -11.02 0.64
N PRO A 289 -18.57 -11.73 -0.21
CA PRO A 289 -18.81 -11.83 -1.65
C PRO A 289 -20.03 -12.72 -2.02
N GLU A 290 -20.68 -13.34 -1.04
CA GLU A 290 -21.93 -14.07 -1.27
C GLU A 290 -23.14 -13.12 -1.41
N LYS A 291 -23.01 -11.88 -0.93
CA LYS A 291 -24.03 -10.83 -1.09
C LYS A 291 -23.79 -10.11 -2.44
N PRO A 292 -24.79 -10.03 -3.35
CA PRO A 292 -24.58 -9.52 -4.71
C PRO A 292 -24.09 -8.06 -4.79
N ASP A 293 -24.46 -7.23 -3.83
CA ASP A 293 -24.04 -5.83 -3.71
C ASP A 293 -22.57 -5.71 -3.29
N GLN A 294 -22.13 -6.50 -2.33
CA GLN A 294 -20.73 -6.52 -1.90
C GLN A 294 -19.81 -7.17 -2.94
N PHE A 295 -20.30 -8.19 -3.66
CA PHE A 295 -19.57 -8.75 -4.81
C PHE A 295 -19.44 -7.74 -5.95
N TYR A 296 -20.46 -6.90 -6.19
CA TYR A 296 -20.39 -5.81 -7.16
C TYR A 296 -19.26 -4.82 -6.81
N GLU A 297 -19.09 -4.47 -5.53
CA GLU A 297 -18.00 -3.57 -5.11
C GLU A 297 -16.62 -4.17 -5.41
N LEU A 298 -16.41 -5.46 -5.09
CA LEU A 298 -15.19 -6.19 -5.43
C LEU A 298 -14.92 -6.21 -6.94
N ASP A 299 -15.91 -6.68 -7.71
CA ASP A 299 -15.82 -6.82 -9.16
C ASP A 299 -15.48 -5.47 -9.83
N GLN A 300 -16.25 -4.43 -9.50
CA GLN A 300 -16.06 -3.12 -10.12
C GLN A 300 -14.74 -2.45 -9.69
N ALA A 301 -14.35 -2.56 -8.43
CA ALA A 301 -13.07 -2.01 -7.97
C ALA A 301 -11.87 -2.65 -8.70
N VAL A 302 -11.84 -3.98 -8.80
CA VAL A 302 -10.78 -4.70 -9.51
C VAL A 302 -10.75 -4.35 -11.01
N MET A 303 -11.92 -4.17 -11.65
CA MET A 303 -11.98 -3.70 -13.04
C MET A 303 -11.34 -2.32 -13.22
N GLY A 304 -11.64 -1.38 -12.31
CA GLY A 304 -11.03 -0.05 -12.33
C GLY A 304 -9.52 -0.07 -12.10
N MET A 305 -9.05 -0.90 -11.17
CA MET A 305 -7.62 -1.10 -10.94
C MET A 305 -6.94 -1.68 -12.18
N SER A 306 -7.55 -2.67 -12.85
CA SER A 306 -7.02 -3.28 -14.08
C SER A 306 -6.86 -2.25 -15.19
N GLU A 307 -7.87 -1.39 -15.41
CA GLU A 307 -7.81 -0.31 -16.39
C GLU A 307 -6.65 0.66 -16.11
N ALA A 308 -6.46 1.04 -14.85
CA ALA A 308 -5.35 1.90 -14.44
C ALA A 308 -3.99 1.19 -14.62
N CYS A 309 -3.85 -0.08 -14.23
CA CYS A 309 -2.62 -0.85 -14.40
C CYS A 309 -2.22 -0.96 -15.88
N GLU A 310 -3.17 -1.23 -16.77
CA GLU A 310 -2.94 -1.24 -18.22
C GLU A 310 -2.47 0.13 -18.72
N LYS A 311 -3.06 1.22 -18.21
CA LYS A 311 -2.71 2.59 -18.62
C LYS A 311 -1.31 3.01 -18.19
N PHE A 312 -0.93 2.71 -16.95
CA PHE A 312 0.37 3.06 -16.39
C PHE A 312 1.48 2.07 -16.74
N GLU A 313 1.15 0.97 -17.44
CA GLU A 313 2.06 -0.15 -17.70
C GLU A 313 2.67 -0.71 -16.40
N ALA A 314 1.87 -0.73 -15.33
CA ALA A 314 2.25 -1.19 -14.00
C ALA A 314 1.49 -2.50 -13.66
N PRO A 315 2.04 -3.68 -14.01
CA PRO A 315 1.36 -4.95 -13.79
C PRO A 315 1.21 -5.27 -12.29
N VAL A 316 0.14 -5.99 -11.97
CA VAL A 316 -0.01 -6.65 -10.67
C VAL A 316 0.94 -7.85 -10.61
N ILE A 317 1.94 -7.81 -9.72
CA ILE A 317 2.97 -8.85 -9.60
C ILE A 317 2.76 -9.78 -8.40
N SER A 318 1.96 -9.36 -7.44
CA SER A 318 1.58 -10.11 -6.24
C SER A 318 0.31 -9.50 -5.64
N GLY A 319 -0.30 -10.18 -4.66
CA GLY A 319 -1.43 -9.61 -3.95
C GLY A 319 -1.96 -10.48 -2.83
N ASN A 320 -2.99 -9.99 -2.17
CA ASN A 320 -3.77 -10.66 -1.13
C ASN A 320 -5.25 -10.33 -1.30
N VAL A 321 -6.12 -11.29 -0.95
CA VAL A 321 -7.57 -11.08 -0.94
C VAL A 321 -8.14 -11.45 0.42
N SER A 322 -8.60 -10.44 1.15
CA SER A 322 -9.32 -10.55 2.41
C SER A 322 -10.81 -10.26 2.17
N LEU A 323 -11.66 -11.24 2.43
CA LEU A 323 -13.11 -11.18 2.25
C LEU A 323 -13.80 -11.34 3.59
N ASN A 324 -15.12 -11.13 3.63
CA ASN A 324 -15.92 -11.19 4.86
C ASN A 324 -15.55 -10.13 5.91
N ASN A 325 -14.95 -9.00 5.48
CA ASN A 325 -14.66 -7.86 6.36
C ASN A 325 -15.95 -7.08 6.66
N GLU A 326 -16.75 -7.63 7.57
CA GLU A 326 -17.95 -6.99 8.08
C GLU A 326 -18.12 -7.23 9.58
N TYR A 327 -18.77 -6.28 10.26
CA TYR A 327 -19.15 -6.38 11.66
C TYR A 327 -20.65 -6.13 11.79
N ASP A 328 -21.39 -7.05 12.42
CA ASP A 328 -22.85 -7.00 12.53
C ASP A 328 -23.54 -6.74 11.17
N ASN A 329 -23.09 -7.42 10.11
CA ASN A 329 -23.53 -7.25 8.70
C ASN A 329 -23.25 -5.89 8.05
N ILE A 330 -22.48 -5.02 8.71
CA ILE A 330 -22.02 -3.75 8.13
C ILE A 330 -20.65 -3.99 7.51
N PRO A 331 -20.51 -3.96 6.17
CA PRO A 331 -19.21 -4.11 5.52
C PRO A 331 -18.33 -2.88 5.76
N ILE A 332 -17.02 -3.08 5.73
CA ILE A 332 -16.07 -1.98 5.59
C ILE A 332 -16.33 -1.23 4.27
N TYR A 333 -15.79 -0.02 4.14
CA TYR A 333 -15.65 0.55 2.80
C TYR A 333 -14.75 -0.34 1.94
N PRO A 334 -15.03 -0.50 0.64
CA PRO A 334 -14.17 -1.26 -0.25
C PRO A 334 -12.75 -0.69 -0.21
N THR A 335 -11.77 -1.54 0.12
CA THR A 335 -10.39 -1.11 0.41
C THR A 335 -9.37 -2.00 -0.31
N PRO A 336 -9.23 -1.87 -1.64
CA PRO A 336 -8.15 -2.48 -2.39
C PRO A 336 -6.89 -1.63 -2.27
N MET A 337 -6.12 -1.89 -1.22
CA MET A 337 -4.87 -1.18 -0.97
C MET A 337 -3.84 -1.51 -2.05
N VAL A 338 -3.22 -0.47 -2.62
CA VAL A 338 -2.20 -0.61 -3.66
C VAL A 338 -0.85 -0.34 -3.03
N GLY A 339 0.05 -1.32 -3.01
CA GLY A 339 1.47 -1.08 -2.84
C GLY A 339 2.13 -0.96 -4.20
N MET A 340 2.86 0.13 -4.46
CA MET A 340 3.53 0.34 -5.75
C MET A 340 5.03 0.50 -5.58
N VAL A 341 5.79 -0.08 -6.50
CA VAL A 341 7.24 0.11 -6.62
C VAL A 341 7.55 0.83 -7.92
N GLY A 342 8.44 1.81 -7.85
CA GLY A 342 8.94 2.55 -9.00
C GLY A 342 10.47 2.62 -9.05
N LEU A 343 11.02 2.88 -10.24
CA LEU A 343 12.45 3.01 -10.48
C LEU A 343 12.86 4.46 -10.65
N ILE A 344 13.78 4.91 -9.81
CA ILE A 344 14.55 6.14 -10.01
C ILE A 344 15.81 5.78 -10.80
N LYS A 345 15.94 6.32 -12.02
CA LYS A 345 17.01 5.95 -12.97
C LYS A 345 18.36 6.63 -12.70
N GLY A 346 18.38 7.66 -11.86
CA GLY A 346 19.57 8.42 -11.47
C GLY A 346 19.33 9.08 -10.11
N LEU A 347 20.29 9.01 -9.18
CA LEU A 347 20.08 9.47 -7.80
C LEU A 347 19.84 10.98 -7.70
N ASN A 348 20.23 11.75 -8.71
CA ASN A 348 19.94 13.19 -8.82
C ASN A 348 18.46 13.49 -9.13
N HIS A 349 17.66 12.50 -9.55
CA HIS A 349 16.23 12.68 -9.80
C HIS A 349 15.36 12.43 -8.57
N ILE A 350 15.96 12.00 -7.45
CA ILE A 350 15.22 11.84 -6.20
C ILE A 350 14.62 13.19 -5.81
N THR A 351 13.30 13.21 -5.72
CA THR A 351 12.50 14.40 -5.43
C THR A 351 11.68 14.14 -4.17
N THR A 352 11.39 15.19 -3.41
CA THR A 352 10.66 15.12 -2.13
C THR A 352 9.70 16.30 -2.04
N GLN A 353 8.68 16.20 -1.19
CA GLN A 353 7.62 17.20 -1.11
C GLN A 353 8.07 18.60 -0.64
N ASP A 354 9.02 18.68 0.31
CA ASP A 354 9.28 19.96 0.98
C ASP A 354 9.91 20.99 0.05
N PHE A 355 9.44 22.23 0.11
CA PHE A 355 10.09 23.38 -0.49
C PHE A 355 11.51 23.56 0.05
N LYS A 356 12.47 23.79 -0.86
CA LYS A 356 13.91 23.76 -0.51
C LYS A 356 14.53 25.14 -0.36
N HIS A 357 14.14 26.11 -1.19
CA HIS A 357 14.77 27.42 -1.20
C HIS A 357 13.76 28.56 -1.31
N ALA A 358 13.95 29.60 -0.50
CA ALA A 358 13.22 30.86 -0.68
C ALA A 358 13.55 31.48 -2.05
N GLY A 359 12.53 31.96 -2.74
CA GLY A 359 12.63 32.47 -4.11
C GLY A 359 12.25 31.46 -5.19
N ASP A 360 12.19 30.16 -4.87
CA ASP A 360 11.64 29.16 -5.79
C ASP A 360 10.17 29.51 -6.11
N LEU A 361 9.81 29.39 -7.38
CA LEU A 361 8.46 29.66 -7.88
C LEU A 361 7.57 28.44 -7.62
N VAL A 362 6.35 28.66 -7.16
CA VAL A 362 5.40 27.59 -6.84
C VAL A 362 4.35 27.48 -7.94
N TYR A 363 4.14 26.27 -8.44
CA TYR A 363 3.17 25.96 -9.48
C TYR A 363 2.26 24.80 -9.08
N VAL A 364 1.00 24.87 -9.50
CA VAL A 364 0.12 23.70 -9.57
C VAL A 364 0.18 23.16 -10.98
N VAL A 365 0.49 21.88 -11.13
CA VAL A 365 0.39 21.14 -12.40
C VAL A 365 -0.89 20.32 -12.37
N GLY A 366 -1.68 20.36 -13.44
CA GLY A 366 -3.01 19.77 -13.52
C GLY A 366 -4.14 20.78 -13.28
N LYS A 367 -5.39 20.32 -13.39
CA LYS A 367 -6.58 21.18 -13.33
C LYS A 367 -7.33 20.99 -12.01
N THR A 368 -7.59 22.09 -11.31
CA THR A 368 -8.49 22.10 -10.15
C THR A 368 -9.94 22.10 -10.61
N GLU A 369 -10.70 21.11 -10.14
CA GLU A 369 -12.15 20.94 -10.40
C GLU A 369 -12.91 20.80 -9.08
N PRO A 370 -14.23 21.03 -9.01
CA PRO A 370 -15.00 20.97 -7.75
C PRO A 370 -15.28 19.53 -7.26
N GLY A 371 -14.22 18.77 -6.99
CA GLY A 371 -14.27 17.40 -6.46
C GLY A 371 -14.50 17.34 -4.93
N PHE A 372 -15.70 17.72 -4.48
CA PHE A 372 -16.00 17.78 -3.04
C PHE A 372 -16.81 16.58 -2.49
N ASN A 373 -17.54 15.84 -3.32
CA ASN A 373 -18.24 14.65 -2.85
C ASN A 373 -17.22 13.56 -2.44
N GLY A 374 -17.37 13.03 -1.22
CA GLY A 374 -16.43 12.10 -0.61
C GLY A 374 -15.17 12.71 -0.01
N SER A 375 -14.97 14.02 -0.17
CA SER A 375 -13.78 14.73 0.32
C SER A 375 -13.69 14.86 1.84
N GLN A 376 -12.50 15.22 2.37
CA GLN A 376 -12.30 15.40 3.81
C GLN A 376 -13.11 16.59 4.31
N ILE A 377 -13.28 17.63 3.49
CA ILE A 377 -14.09 18.78 3.85
C ILE A 377 -15.58 18.42 3.92
N GLN A 378 -16.11 17.60 3.01
CA GLN A 378 -17.48 17.09 3.11
C GLN A 378 -17.67 16.26 4.38
N LYS A 379 -16.76 15.31 4.63
CA LYS A 379 -16.81 14.46 5.82
C LYS A 379 -16.75 15.29 7.10
N MET A 380 -15.89 16.31 7.15
CA MET A 380 -15.73 17.20 8.29
C MET A 380 -17.00 18.01 8.58
N GLN A 381 -17.64 18.57 7.55
CA GLN A 381 -18.81 19.44 7.72
C GLN A 381 -20.11 18.67 7.91
N THR A 382 -20.22 17.44 7.39
CA THR A 382 -21.49 16.68 7.35
C THR A 382 -21.47 15.41 8.19
N GLY A 383 -20.29 14.90 8.56
CA GLY A 383 -20.11 13.59 9.18
C GLY A 383 -20.40 12.41 8.27
N LYS A 384 -20.59 12.62 6.95
CA LYS A 384 -21.01 11.59 5.99
C LYS A 384 -20.16 11.62 4.72
N ILE A 385 -20.16 10.48 4.03
CA ILE A 385 -19.62 10.31 2.67
C ILE A 385 -20.83 10.12 1.75
N ALA A 386 -21.06 11.05 0.83
CA ALA A 386 -22.26 11.03 -0.01
C ALA A 386 -22.08 11.79 -1.33
N GLY A 387 -23.02 11.57 -2.24
CA GLY A 387 -23.11 12.24 -3.53
C GLY A 387 -22.39 11.51 -4.65
N LYS A 388 -22.56 11.98 -5.88
CA LYS A 388 -21.92 11.39 -7.05
C LYS A 388 -20.44 11.80 -7.08
N LEU A 389 -19.54 10.82 -7.20
CA LEU A 389 -18.11 11.08 -7.42
C LEU A 389 -17.91 11.91 -8.71
N PHE A 390 -16.92 12.79 -8.69
CA PHE A 390 -16.54 13.58 -9.85
C PHE A 390 -15.96 12.70 -10.97
N ASP A 391 -15.98 13.20 -12.19
CA ASP A 391 -15.45 12.45 -13.34
C ASP A 391 -13.93 12.32 -13.22
N PHE A 392 -13.39 11.14 -13.57
CA PHE A 392 -11.96 10.86 -13.52
C PHE A 392 -11.48 10.45 -14.91
N ASP A 393 -10.64 11.30 -15.51
CA ASP A 393 -10.05 11.05 -16.82
C ASP A 393 -8.65 10.44 -16.63
N LEU A 394 -8.60 9.12 -16.77
CA LEU A 394 -7.36 8.35 -16.64
C LEU A 394 -6.34 8.67 -17.75
N ASP A 395 -6.76 9.17 -18.91
CA ASP A 395 -5.86 9.63 -19.97
C ASP A 395 -5.20 10.96 -19.58
N TYR A 396 -5.98 11.85 -18.97
CA TYR A 396 -5.48 13.11 -18.43
C TYR A 396 -4.51 12.87 -17.27
N GLU A 397 -4.84 11.95 -16.36
CA GLU A 397 -3.97 11.53 -15.27
C GLU A 397 -2.59 11.07 -15.78
N LEU A 398 -2.56 10.12 -16.73
CA LEU A 398 -1.31 9.65 -17.32
C LEU A 398 -0.50 10.81 -17.93
N LYS A 399 -1.16 11.71 -18.66
CA LYS A 399 -0.50 12.85 -19.28
C LYS A 399 0.17 13.76 -18.24
N ILE A 400 -0.52 14.09 -17.16
CA ILE A 400 0.03 14.96 -16.11
C ILE A 400 1.21 14.29 -15.41
N GLN A 401 1.08 13.02 -15.04
CA GLN A 401 2.18 12.25 -14.45
C GLN A 401 3.41 12.16 -15.38
N GLN A 402 3.21 12.01 -16.69
CA GLN A 402 4.28 12.04 -17.68
C GLN A 402 4.97 13.41 -17.77
N LEU A 403 4.23 14.51 -17.69
CA LEU A 403 4.80 15.87 -17.69
C LEU A 403 5.65 16.11 -16.45
N VAL A 404 5.17 15.73 -15.26
CA VAL A 404 5.94 15.86 -14.00
C VAL A 404 7.19 14.98 -14.05
N THR A 405 7.07 13.73 -14.52
CA THR A 405 8.23 12.84 -14.73
C THR A 405 9.28 13.47 -15.63
N GLN A 406 8.87 14.08 -16.75
CA GLN A 406 9.78 14.76 -17.68
C GLN A 406 10.44 15.99 -17.05
N ALA A 407 9.70 16.77 -16.25
CA ALA A 407 10.23 17.94 -15.55
C ALA A 407 11.30 17.55 -14.51
N ILE A 408 11.06 16.49 -13.74
CA ILE A 408 12.04 15.95 -12.78
C ILE A 408 13.29 15.43 -13.50
N GLN A 409 13.12 14.63 -14.56
CA GLN A 409 14.25 14.08 -15.34
C GLN A 409 15.07 15.16 -16.05
N ALA A 410 14.45 16.29 -16.38
CA ALA A 410 15.14 17.47 -16.92
C ALA A 410 15.80 18.34 -15.83
N ASN A 411 15.71 17.96 -14.54
CA ASN A 411 16.19 18.72 -13.38
C ASN A 411 15.62 20.15 -13.34
N LEU A 412 14.32 20.29 -13.62
CA LEU A 412 13.62 21.57 -13.62
C LEU A 412 12.91 21.87 -12.30
N LEU A 413 12.70 20.86 -11.45
CA LEU A 413 11.98 20.98 -10.18
C LEU A 413 12.94 20.88 -8.99
N GLN A 414 12.60 21.58 -7.91
CA GLN A 414 13.27 21.45 -6.59
C GLN A 414 12.48 20.57 -5.63
N SER A 415 11.15 20.60 -5.75
CA SER A 415 10.24 19.74 -5.00
C SER A 415 9.02 19.41 -5.84
N ALA A 416 8.40 18.28 -5.53
CA ALA A 416 7.12 17.86 -6.08
C ALA A 416 6.36 17.10 -4.99
N HIS A 417 5.07 17.36 -4.90
CA HIS A 417 4.16 16.71 -3.97
C HIS A 417 2.81 16.53 -4.67
N ASP A 418 2.19 15.37 -4.46
CA ASP A 418 0.87 15.10 -4.98
C ASP A 418 -0.22 15.96 -4.29
N ILE A 419 -1.39 16.10 -4.90
CA ILE A 419 -2.54 16.77 -4.26
C ILE A 419 -3.65 15.75 -4.05
N SER A 420 -3.83 15.34 -2.80
CA SER A 420 -4.71 14.26 -2.37
C SER A 420 -5.70 14.75 -1.28
N GLU A 421 -5.71 14.13 -0.09
CA GLU A 421 -6.61 14.46 1.00
C GLU A 421 -6.50 15.90 1.50
N GLY A 422 -7.64 16.57 1.68
CA GLY A 422 -7.72 17.96 2.11
C GLY A 422 -7.37 18.98 1.01
N GLY A 423 -6.89 18.53 -0.14
CA GLY A 423 -6.73 19.32 -1.35
C GLY A 423 -5.48 20.19 -1.38
N LEU A 424 -5.48 21.13 -2.32
CA LEU A 424 -4.31 21.95 -2.66
C LEU A 424 -3.72 22.70 -1.46
N ILE A 425 -4.56 23.27 -0.58
CA ILE A 425 -4.07 24.03 0.58
C ILE A 425 -3.35 23.14 1.61
N THR A 426 -3.78 21.88 1.76
CA THR A 426 -3.11 20.90 2.61
C THR A 426 -1.73 20.56 2.03
N ALA A 427 -1.66 20.23 0.74
CA ALA A 427 -0.40 19.92 0.06
C ALA A 427 0.58 21.12 0.10
N ILE A 428 0.10 22.35 -0.06
CA ILE A 428 0.90 23.56 0.13
C ILE A 428 1.45 23.63 1.55
N ALA A 429 0.61 23.41 2.57
CA ALA A 429 1.03 23.43 3.96
C ALA A 429 2.07 22.34 4.25
N GLU A 430 1.83 21.11 3.83
CA GLU A 430 2.77 19.99 4.02
C GLU A 430 4.13 20.26 3.38
N SER A 431 4.14 20.88 2.20
CA SER A 431 5.36 21.29 1.50
C SER A 431 6.17 22.35 2.26
N THR A 432 5.58 23.11 3.20
CA THR A 432 6.31 24.09 4.03
C THR A 432 7.04 23.48 5.23
N PHE A 433 6.68 22.27 5.64
CA PHE A 433 7.02 21.76 6.97
C PHE A 433 8.47 21.30 7.13
N GLY A 434 9.06 20.62 6.14
CA GLY A 434 10.40 20.03 6.30
C GLY A 434 11.52 21.04 6.55
N HIS A 435 11.43 22.23 5.94
CA HIS A 435 12.41 23.32 6.11
C HIS A 435 11.84 24.54 6.86
N GLN A 436 10.56 24.49 7.28
CA GLN A 436 9.85 25.61 7.90
C GLN A 436 9.96 26.92 7.09
N LEU A 437 9.83 26.79 5.76
CA LEU A 437 9.79 27.94 4.85
C LEU A 437 8.36 28.43 4.67
N GLY A 438 8.16 29.73 4.50
CA GLY A 438 6.85 30.29 4.17
C GLY A 438 6.52 30.24 2.68
N VAL A 439 5.32 30.66 2.33
CA VAL A 439 4.87 30.88 0.95
C VAL A 439 4.05 32.16 0.85
N ASP A 440 4.20 32.87 -0.27
CA ASP A 440 3.36 34.01 -0.65
C ASP A 440 2.75 33.73 -2.03
N LEU A 441 1.51 33.29 -2.02
CA LEU A 441 0.79 32.75 -3.18
C LEU A 441 -0.50 33.54 -3.45
N ALA A 442 -0.90 33.60 -4.72
CA ALA A 442 -2.16 34.17 -5.16
C ALA A 442 -2.75 33.34 -6.32
N SER A 443 -4.08 33.20 -6.34
CA SER A 443 -4.80 32.50 -7.40
C SER A 443 -6.21 33.06 -7.60
N ASP A 444 -6.75 32.88 -8.80
CA ASP A 444 -8.15 33.16 -9.11
C ASP A 444 -9.12 32.06 -8.63
N LEU A 445 -8.60 30.99 -7.99
CA LEU A 445 -9.41 29.95 -7.35
C LEU A 445 -10.20 30.51 -6.16
N SER A 446 -11.39 29.97 -5.90
CA SER A 446 -12.11 30.26 -4.66
C SER A 446 -11.46 29.57 -3.46
N VAL A 447 -11.75 30.07 -2.25
CA VAL A 447 -11.36 29.39 -1.01
C VAL A 447 -11.81 27.92 -1.00
N ALA A 448 -13.01 27.62 -1.51
CA ALA A 448 -13.50 26.24 -1.56
C ALA A 448 -12.65 25.36 -2.47
N ASP A 449 -12.26 25.86 -3.65
CA ASP A 449 -11.45 25.10 -4.62
C ASP A 449 -10.07 24.72 -4.09
N PHE A 450 -9.50 25.50 -3.17
CA PHE A 450 -8.26 25.16 -2.47
C PHE A 450 -8.39 23.90 -1.60
N PHE A 451 -9.59 23.54 -1.15
CA PHE A 451 -9.88 22.29 -0.41
C PHE A 451 -10.37 21.15 -1.32
N SER A 452 -10.40 21.37 -2.64
CA SER A 452 -10.83 20.33 -3.57
C SER A 452 -9.83 19.18 -3.62
N GLU A 453 -10.33 17.94 -3.61
CA GLU A 453 -9.54 16.70 -3.77
C GLU A 453 -9.62 16.16 -5.22
N SER A 454 -9.84 17.05 -6.19
CA SER A 454 -9.75 16.69 -7.61
C SER A 454 -8.39 16.06 -7.96
N GLN A 455 -8.43 15.01 -8.78
CA GLN A 455 -7.26 14.16 -9.08
C GLN A 455 -6.35 14.79 -10.14
N SER A 456 -5.27 14.09 -10.51
CA SER A 456 -4.34 14.50 -11.58
C SER A 456 -3.60 15.81 -11.32
N ARG A 457 -3.20 16.04 -10.06
CA ARG A 457 -2.57 17.30 -9.66
C ARG A 457 -1.35 17.13 -8.78
N PHE A 458 -0.41 18.06 -8.96
CA PHE A 458 0.81 18.18 -8.18
C PHE A 458 1.05 19.64 -7.81
N ILE A 459 1.61 19.88 -6.63
CA ILE A 459 2.27 21.14 -6.29
C ILE A 459 3.78 20.94 -6.50
N VAL A 460 4.42 21.88 -7.21
CA VAL A 460 5.85 21.80 -7.52
C VAL A 460 6.53 23.13 -7.24
N SER A 461 7.82 23.08 -6.88
CA SER A 461 8.67 24.26 -6.83
C SER A 461 9.73 24.24 -7.93
N VAL A 462 9.97 25.40 -8.54
CA VAL A 462 10.82 25.60 -9.72
C VAL A 462 11.82 26.71 -9.43
N PRO A 463 13.13 26.50 -9.61
CA PRO A 463 14.12 27.56 -9.50
C PRO A 463 13.80 28.69 -10.48
N GLN A 464 13.99 29.94 -10.07
CA GLN A 464 13.64 31.08 -10.90
C GLN A 464 14.36 31.07 -12.27
N GLU A 465 15.60 30.59 -12.32
CA GLU A 465 16.38 30.43 -13.55
C GLU A 465 15.85 29.33 -14.49
N LYS A 466 15.04 28.40 -13.97
CA LYS A 466 14.43 27.29 -14.72
C LYS A 466 13.00 27.56 -15.16
N GLN A 467 12.42 28.69 -14.76
CA GLN A 467 11.04 29.07 -15.08
C GLN A 467 10.69 28.89 -16.56
N ALA A 468 11.47 29.51 -17.46
CA ALA A 468 11.16 29.50 -18.89
C ALA A 468 11.24 28.09 -19.51
N GLU A 469 12.22 27.28 -19.09
CA GLU A 469 12.37 25.88 -19.53
C GLU A 469 11.20 25.03 -19.03
N PHE A 470 10.78 25.22 -17.77
CA PHE A 470 9.65 24.53 -17.17
C PHE A 470 8.32 24.89 -17.86
N GLU A 471 8.01 26.19 -18.00
CA GLU A 471 6.77 26.66 -18.65
C GLU A 471 6.69 26.23 -20.11
N GLN A 472 7.83 26.13 -20.81
CA GLN A 472 7.87 25.59 -22.17
C GLN A 472 7.50 24.10 -22.22
N LEU A 473 7.92 23.31 -21.22
CA LEU A 473 7.64 21.88 -21.14
C LEU A 473 6.16 21.61 -20.77
N VAL A 474 5.66 22.25 -19.71
CA VAL A 474 4.32 21.97 -19.17
C VAL A 474 3.21 22.75 -19.88
N GLY A 475 3.55 23.87 -20.53
CA GLY A 475 2.60 24.72 -21.22
C GLY A 475 1.45 25.17 -20.32
N LYS A 476 0.22 25.04 -20.82
CA LYS A 476 -1.00 25.47 -20.12
C LYS A 476 -1.45 24.53 -19.00
N GLU A 477 -0.75 23.41 -18.79
CA GLU A 477 -1.11 22.44 -17.76
C GLU A 477 -0.56 22.83 -16.38
N ALA A 478 0.15 23.95 -16.27
CA ALA A 478 0.60 24.48 -14.98
C ALA A 478 0.14 25.93 -14.79
N GLN A 479 -0.18 26.26 -13.54
CA GLN A 479 -0.51 27.60 -13.09
C GLN A 479 0.49 28.04 -12.01
N GLN A 480 1.17 29.16 -12.24
CA GLN A 480 2.01 29.77 -11.23
C GLN A 480 1.12 30.36 -10.12
N LEU A 481 1.44 30.04 -8.86
CA LEU A 481 0.76 30.59 -7.70
C LEU A 481 1.56 31.72 -7.04
N GLY A 482 2.88 31.67 -7.08
CA GLY A 482 3.72 32.63 -6.37
C GLY A 482 5.10 32.08 -6.11
N LYS A 483 5.58 32.22 -4.87
CA LYS A 483 6.93 31.81 -4.48
C LYS A 483 7.03 31.35 -3.03
N VAL A 484 8.08 30.60 -2.77
CA VAL A 484 8.56 30.27 -1.42
C VAL A 484 9.25 31.50 -0.81
N VAL A 485 9.05 31.74 0.49
CA VAL A 485 9.61 32.88 1.23
C VAL A 485 10.27 32.42 2.54
N ASP A 486 11.17 33.25 3.08
CA ASP A 486 11.96 32.96 4.31
C ASP A 486 11.45 33.81 5.49
N ASP A 487 10.14 33.76 5.76
CA ASP A 487 9.50 34.50 6.85
C ASP A 487 8.60 33.64 7.75
N ASN A 488 8.65 32.31 7.56
CA ASN A 488 7.88 31.32 8.32
C ASN A 488 6.35 31.51 8.24
N HIS A 489 5.87 32.13 7.15
CA HIS A 489 4.46 32.47 7.00
C HIS A 489 3.83 31.79 5.78
N LEU A 490 2.71 31.09 5.98
CA LEU A 490 1.88 30.56 4.90
C LEU A 490 0.80 31.60 4.59
N PHE A 491 0.97 32.30 3.47
CA PHE A 491 -0.02 33.23 2.94
C PHE A 491 -0.47 32.80 1.54
N VAL A 492 -1.80 32.64 1.38
CA VAL A 492 -2.42 32.29 0.10
C VAL A 492 -3.66 33.16 -0.12
N GLN A 493 -3.60 34.03 -1.13
CA GLN A 493 -4.72 34.84 -1.57
C GLN A 493 -5.58 34.07 -2.59
N ALA A 494 -6.84 33.81 -2.22
CA ALA A 494 -7.88 33.29 -3.11
C ALA A 494 -8.72 34.45 -3.67
N ASN A 495 -9.64 34.17 -4.59
CA ASN A 495 -10.48 35.19 -5.22
C ASN A 495 -11.51 35.84 -4.25
N ASP A 496 -11.91 35.13 -3.20
CA ASP A 496 -12.99 35.48 -2.27
C ASP A 496 -12.56 35.41 -0.79
N GLY A 497 -11.27 35.18 -0.52
CA GLY A 497 -10.71 35.11 0.83
C GLY A 497 -9.21 34.86 0.82
N TYR A 498 -8.64 34.56 1.97
CA TYR A 498 -7.21 34.24 2.10
C TYR A 498 -6.96 33.25 3.24
N PHE A 499 -5.88 32.50 3.11
CA PHE A 499 -5.27 31.71 4.18
C PHE A 499 -4.05 32.47 4.69
N ASP A 500 -3.96 32.61 6.00
CA ASP A 500 -2.88 33.30 6.70
C ASP A 500 -2.59 32.53 7.99
N LEU A 501 -1.46 31.81 7.99
CA LEU A 501 -1.08 30.93 9.08
C LEU A 501 0.44 30.85 9.24
N ASP A 502 0.92 31.05 10.45
CA ASP A 502 2.30 30.78 10.84
C ASP A 502 2.63 29.28 10.65
N VAL A 503 3.73 28.98 9.97
CA VAL A 503 4.09 27.61 9.58
C VAL A 503 4.38 26.74 10.80
N ASP A 504 5.01 27.26 11.85
CA ASP A 504 5.24 26.50 13.09
C ASP A 504 3.93 26.11 13.78
N LYS A 505 2.92 26.98 13.75
CA LYS A 505 1.59 26.65 14.27
C LYS A 505 0.92 25.57 13.43
N ALA A 506 0.99 25.66 12.10
CA ALA A 506 0.46 24.64 11.20
C ALA A 506 1.12 23.28 11.45
N LEU A 507 2.46 23.27 11.52
CA LEU A 507 3.28 22.10 11.80
C LEU A 507 2.93 21.48 13.17
N GLY A 508 2.77 22.31 14.20
CA GLY A 508 2.40 21.87 15.54
C GLY A 508 1.02 21.19 15.61
N ILE A 509 0.03 21.70 14.86
CA ILE A 509 -1.29 21.08 14.73
C ILE A 509 -1.18 19.73 14.02
N TRP A 510 -0.51 19.71 12.87
CA TRP A 510 -0.35 18.52 12.03
C TRP A 510 0.42 17.40 12.73
N LYS A 511 1.55 17.70 13.39
CA LYS A 511 2.32 16.71 14.18
C LYS A 511 1.60 16.29 15.46
N GLY A 512 0.89 17.21 16.11
CA GLY A 512 0.29 16.97 17.42
C GLY A 512 -1.00 16.15 17.38
N ALA A 513 -1.73 16.16 16.27
CA ALA A 513 -3.10 15.63 16.22
C ALA A 513 -3.20 14.13 16.54
N LEU A 514 -2.37 13.28 15.93
CA LEU A 514 -2.38 11.84 16.17
C LEU A 514 -1.97 11.46 17.62
N PRO A 515 -0.79 11.86 18.15
CA PRO A 515 -0.38 11.50 19.50
C PRO A 515 -1.28 12.09 20.59
N CYS A 516 -1.99 13.19 20.33
CA CYS A 516 -2.95 13.75 21.29
C CYS A 516 -4.26 12.97 21.35
N ARG A 517 -4.67 12.26 20.29
CA ARG A 517 -5.88 11.41 20.28
C ARG A 517 -5.63 9.97 20.72
N LEU A 518 -4.38 9.50 20.64
CA LEU A 518 -3.98 8.17 21.11
C LEU A 518 -3.72 8.11 22.63
N LYS A 519 -3.59 9.27 23.30
CA LYS A 519 -3.56 9.40 24.76
C LYS A 519 -4.97 9.52 25.31
#